data_AF-A0A194AJS0-F1
#
_entry.id   AF-A0A194AJS0-F1
#
_cell.length_a   1.000
_cell.length_b   1.000
_cell.length_c   1.000
_cell.angle_alpha   90.00
_cell.angle_beta   90.00
_cell.angle_gamma   90.00
#
_symmetry.space_group_name_H-M   'P 1'
#
loop_
_entity.id
_entity.type
_entity.pdbx_description
1 polymer ?
#
loop_
_entity_poly.entity_id
_entity_poly.type
_entity_poly.pdbx_seq_one_letter_code
_entity_poly.pdbx_strand_id
1 'polypeptide(L)'
;MKLDLEAKTKAVGEVFLGTGTLEVIGLKYGISSSYLSTLASRAKRTMLRKGIGEVDMIEQNEKGDRLSAVVKEKISDLEEIKDKISTIGAELAEHLE
;
A
#
# COMPACT_ATOMS: atom_id res chain seq x y z
N MET A 1 29.14 6.34 4.84
CA MET A 1 28.56 7.15 3.74
C MET A 1 27.41 7.98 4.32
N LYS A 2 27.50 9.32 4.35
CA LYS A 2 26.38 10.16 4.80
C LYS A 2 25.41 10.32 3.62
N LEU A 3 24.19 9.79 3.76
CA LEU A 3 23.12 9.97 2.76
C LEU A 3 22.83 11.46 2.57
N ASP A 4 22.84 11.90 1.32
CA ASP A 4 22.54 13.26 0.90
C ASP A 4 21.11 13.67 1.29
N LEU A 5 20.96 14.90 1.80
CA LEU A 5 19.68 15.44 2.25
C LEU A 5 18.72 15.63 1.07
N GLU A 6 19.24 15.96 -0.11
CA GLU A 6 18.45 16.11 -1.34
C GLU A 6 17.80 14.79 -1.76
N ALA A 7 18.58 13.70 -1.76
CA ALA A 7 18.09 12.36 -2.07
C ALA A 7 16.95 11.92 -1.12
N LYS A 8 17.09 12.19 0.19
CA LYS A 8 16.05 11.90 1.18
C LYS A 8 14.77 12.68 0.94
N THR A 9 14.90 13.95 0.58
CA THR A 9 13.76 14.84 0.35
C THR A 9 12.99 14.43 -0.89
N LYS A 10 13.70 14.13 -1.99
CA LYS A 10 13.10 13.61 -3.23
C LYS A 10 12.41 12.27 -3.03
N ALA A 11 13.05 11.34 -2.33
CA ALA A 11 12.46 10.03 -2.02
C ALA A 11 11.15 10.15 -1.22
N VAL A 12 11.11 11.03 -0.21
CA VAL A 12 9.89 11.28 0.57
C VAL A 12 8.79 11.93 -0.29
N GLY A 13 9.14 12.86 -1.18
CA GLY A 13 8.20 13.45 -2.13
C GLY A 13 7.56 12.41 -3.05
N GLU A 14 8.35 11.49 -3.60
CA GLU A 14 7.85 10.39 -4.45
C GLU A 14 6.91 9.44 -3.70
N VAL A 15 7.15 9.20 -2.41
CA VAL A 15 6.26 8.41 -1.54
C VAL A 15 4.90 9.11 -1.38
N PHE A 16 4.88 10.41 -1.12
CA PHE A 16 3.62 11.16 -0.98
C PHE A 16 2.83 11.28 -2.29
N LEU A 17 3.54 11.33 -3.43
CA LEU A 17 2.92 11.35 -4.75
C LEU A 17 2.42 9.98 -5.20
N GLY A 18 2.71 8.89 -4.47
CA GLY A 18 2.25 7.55 -4.82
C GLY A 18 2.87 6.98 -6.10
N THR A 19 4.07 7.45 -6.46
CA THR A 19 4.74 7.09 -7.74
C THR A 19 5.33 5.67 -7.75
N GLY A 20 5.30 4.95 -6.64
CA GLY A 20 5.80 3.59 -6.50
C GLY A 20 5.74 3.08 -5.07
N THR A 21 6.19 1.84 -4.85
CA THR A 21 6.27 1.25 -3.51
C THR A 21 7.48 1.78 -2.73
N LEU A 22 7.45 1.67 -1.39
CA LEU A 22 8.57 2.05 -0.53
C LEU A 22 9.87 1.32 -0.88
N GLU A 23 9.79 0.09 -1.37
CA GLU A 23 10.94 -0.71 -1.77
C GLU A 23 11.55 -0.20 -3.08
N VAL A 24 10.71 0.09 -4.09
CA VAL A 24 11.15 0.62 -5.38
C VAL A 24 11.78 2.01 -5.21
N ILE A 25 11.11 2.89 -4.47
CA ILE A 25 11.61 4.24 -4.21
C ILE A 25 12.87 4.17 -3.33
N GLY A 26 12.88 3.31 -2.31
CA GLY A 26 14.05 3.09 -1.47
C GLY A 26 15.27 2.66 -2.27
N LEU A 27 15.12 1.66 -3.15
CA LEU A 27 16.20 1.17 -4.02
C LEU A 27 16.73 2.28 -4.94
N LYS A 28 15.84 3.05 -5.57
CA LYS A 28 16.18 4.16 -6.47
C LYS A 28 17.08 5.22 -5.82
N TYR A 29 16.86 5.49 -4.53
CA TYR A 29 17.59 6.52 -3.79
C TYR A 29 18.67 5.96 -2.84
N GLY A 30 18.89 4.64 -2.82
CA GLY A 30 19.83 4.00 -1.89
C GLY A 30 19.42 4.11 -0.42
N ILE A 31 18.12 4.13 -0.15
CA ILE A 31 17.51 4.28 1.18
C ILE A 31 16.76 2.98 1.50
N SER A 32 16.98 2.40 2.69
CA SER A 32 16.18 1.23 3.07
C SER A 32 14.69 1.58 3.17
N SER A 33 13.81 0.68 2.75
CA SER A 33 12.36 0.88 2.82
C SER A 33 11.87 1.23 4.23
N SER A 34 12.47 0.60 5.25
CA SER A 34 12.21 0.88 6.68
C SER A 34 12.59 2.31 7.09
N TYR A 35 13.73 2.82 6.62
CA TYR A 35 14.17 4.17 6.91
C TYR A 35 13.36 5.20 6.13
N LEU A 36 13.03 4.90 4.87
CA LEU A 36 12.15 5.74 4.05
C LEU A 36 10.74 5.87 4.65
N SER A 37 10.16 4.77 5.14
CA SER A 37 8.89 4.77 5.88
C SER A 37 8.94 5.68 7.11
N THR A 38 10.06 5.62 7.86
CA THR A 38 10.28 6.48 9.02
C THR A 38 10.38 7.96 8.62
N LEU A 39 11.10 8.27 7.53
CA LEU A 39 11.25 9.64 7.02
C LEU A 39 9.91 10.21 6.54
N ALA A 40 9.15 9.44 5.76
CA ALA A 40 7.83 9.83 5.28
C ALA A 40 6.86 10.05 6.46
N SER A 41 6.87 9.16 7.46
CA SER A 41 6.06 9.32 8.67
C SER A 41 6.42 10.57 9.47
N ARG A 42 7.71 10.90 9.59
CA ARG A 42 8.18 12.13 10.25
C ARG A 42 7.76 13.37 9.48
N ALA A 43 7.95 13.37 8.16
CA ALA A 43 7.51 14.46 7.29
C ALA A 43 6.00 14.69 7.41
N LYS A 44 5.20 13.62 7.37
CA LYS A 44 3.73 13.67 7.54
C LYS A 44 3.33 14.33 8.86
N ARG A 45 3.94 13.91 9.98
CA ARG A 45 3.67 14.53 11.30
C ARG A 45 4.06 16.00 11.35
N THR A 46 5.16 16.39 10.70
CA THR A 46 5.59 17.79 10.64
C THR A 46 4.65 18.64 9.79
N MET A 47 4.17 18.11 8.67
CA MET A 47 3.20 18.79 7.80
C MET A 47 1.87 19.02 8.52
N LEU A 48 1.35 17.98 9.18
CA LEU A 48 0.15 18.07 10.04
C LEU A 48 0.29 19.13 11.14
N ARG A 49 1.41 19.11 11.87
CA ARG A 49 1.65 20.11 12.94
C ARG A 49 1.73 21.54 12.44
N LYS A 50 2.05 21.74 11.15
CA LYS A 50 2.14 23.06 10.52
C LYS A 50 0.86 23.47 9.78
N GLY A 51 -0.20 22.67 9.84
CA GLY A 51 -1.44 22.92 9.09
C GLY A 51 -1.27 22.80 7.57
N ILE A 52 -0.19 22.17 7.10
CA ILE A 52 0.06 21.98 5.66
C ILE A 52 -0.49 20.59 5.30
N GLY A 53 -1.57 20.53 4.52
CA GLY A 53 -2.11 19.27 3.96
C GLY A 53 -3.32 18.66 4.67
N GLU A 54 -4.07 19.41 5.48
CA GLU A 54 -5.32 18.91 6.09
C GLU A 54 -6.41 18.60 5.06
N VAL A 55 -6.46 19.30 3.92
CA VAL A 55 -7.50 19.12 2.89
C VAL A 55 -7.22 17.90 2.00
N ASP A 56 -5.99 17.75 1.48
CA ASP A 56 -5.64 16.65 0.56
C ASP A 56 -5.52 15.28 1.24
N MET A 57 -5.13 15.24 2.53
CA MET A 57 -4.93 13.96 3.22
C MET A 57 -6.21 13.31 3.73
N ILE A 58 -7.25 14.09 4.03
CA ILE A 58 -8.57 13.54 4.35
C ILE A 58 -9.14 12.85 3.11
N GLU A 59 -9.05 13.49 1.94
CA GLU A 59 -9.52 12.90 0.68
C GLU A 59 -8.74 11.64 0.26
N GLN A 60 -7.41 11.62 0.46
CA GLN A 60 -6.61 10.42 0.18
C GLN A 60 -6.92 9.26 1.12
N ASN A 61 -7.14 9.52 2.41
CA ASN A 61 -7.53 8.48 3.36
C ASN A 61 -8.91 7.90 3.01
N GLU A 62 -9.90 8.74 2.66
CA GLU A 62 -11.23 8.27 2.27
C GLU A 62 -11.20 7.42 0.98
N LYS A 63 -10.39 7.81 -0.01
CA LYS A 63 -10.19 7.00 -1.22
C LYS A 63 -9.46 5.69 -0.92
N GLY A 64 -8.46 5.72 -0.04
CA GLY A 64 -7.73 4.53 0.40
C GLY A 64 -8.61 3.53 1.16
N ASP A 65 -9.45 4.03 2.06
CA ASP A 65 -10.38 3.21 2.84
C ASP A 65 -11.45 2.58 1.94
N ARG A 66 -11.98 3.33 0.97
CA ARG A 66 -12.91 2.79 -0.04
C ARG A 66 -12.25 1.72 -0.91
N LEU A 67 -11.03 1.96 -1.39
CA LEU A 67 -10.31 0.97 -2.20
C LEU A 67 -10.01 -0.29 -1.40
N SER A 68 -9.60 -0.15 -0.13
CA SER A 68 -9.37 -1.26 0.80
C SER A 68 -10.63 -2.10 1.02
N ALA A 69 -11.80 -1.46 1.15
CA ALA A 69 -13.08 -2.15 1.27
C ALA A 69 -13.41 -2.98 0.02
N VAL A 70 -13.26 -2.38 -1.18
CA VAL A 70 -13.50 -3.07 -2.46
C VAL A 70 -12.54 -4.25 -2.64
N VAL A 71 -11.26 -4.10 -2.29
CA VAL A 71 -10.28 -5.18 -2.40
C VAL A 71 -10.63 -6.35 -1.47
N LYS A 72 -11.06 -6.06 -0.22
CA LYS A 72 -11.49 -7.11 0.72
C LYS A 72 -12.72 -7.85 0.23
N GLU A 73 -13.70 -7.14 -0.31
CA GLU A 73 -14.89 -7.74 -0.92
C GLU A 73 -14.50 -8.67 -2.07
N LYS A 74 -13.63 -8.22 -2.98
CA LYS A 74 -13.18 -9.04 -4.11
C LYS A 74 -12.38 -10.27 -3.70
N ILE A 75 -11.59 -10.19 -2.63
CA ILE A 75 -10.90 -11.36 -2.06
C ILE A 75 -11.91 -12.35 -1.49
N SER A 76 -12.91 -11.87 -0.74
CA SER A 76 -13.98 -12.73 -0.21
C SER A 76 -14.74 -13.44 -1.33
N ASP A 77 -15.08 -12.74 -2.42
CA ASP A 77 -15.74 -13.33 -3.60
C ASP A 77 -14.90 -14.47 -4.20
N LEU A 78 -13.58 -14.27 -4.30
CA LEU A 78 -12.66 -15.26 -4.85
C LEU A 78 -12.51 -16.49 -3.93
N GLU A 79 -12.51 -16.30 -2.61
CA GLU A 79 -12.51 -17.40 -1.64
C GLU A 79 -13.80 -18.23 -1.77
N GLU A 80 -14.97 -17.60 -1.89
CA GLU A 80 -16.23 -18.31 -2.09
C GLU A 80 -16.25 -19.11 -3.41
N ILE A 81 -15.71 -18.54 -4.49
CA ILE A 81 -15.59 -19.25 -5.77
C ILE A 81 -14.65 -20.45 -5.64
N LYS A 82 -13.51 -20.29 -4.95
CA LYS A 82 -12.57 -21.39 -4.70
C LYS A 82 -13.22 -22.53 -3.93
N ASP A 83 -14.03 -22.22 -2.92
CA ASP A 83 -14.74 -23.22 -2.13
C ASP A 83 -15.77 -23.96 -2.99
N LYS A 84 -16.55 -23.24 -3.80
CA LYS A 84 -17.49 -23.86 -4.76
C LYS A 84 -16.80 -24.80 -5.74
N ILE A 85 -15.66 -24.40 -6.30
CA ILE A 85 -14.86 -25.26 -7.21
C ILE A 85 -14.38 -26.52 -6.47
N SER A 86 -13.97 -26.38 -5.21
CA SER A 86 -13.51 -27.51 -4.40
C SER A 86 -14.65 -28.50 -4.14
N THR A 87 -15.86 -28.02 -3.85
CA THR A 87 -17.05 -28.86 -3.70
C THR A 87 -17.40 -29.59 -4.99
N ILE A 88 -17.44 -28.88 -6.12
CA ILE A 88 -17.70 -29.49 -7.45
C ILE A 88 -16.66 -30.57 -7.76
N GLY A 89 -15.38 -30.32 -7.44
CA GLY A 89 -14.31 -31.29 -7.62
C GLY A 89 -14.49 -32.56 -6.79
N ALA A 90 -14.99 -32.44 -5.56
CA ALA A 90 -15.29 -33.57 -4.69
C ALA A 90 -16.49 -34.39 -5.21
N GLU A 91 -17.58 -33.72 -5.60
CA GLU A 91 -18.77 -34.37 -6.19
C GLU A 91 -18.41 -35.12 -7.49
N LEU A 92 -17.55 -34.53 -8.33
CA LEU A 92 -17.11 -35.19 -9.57
C LEU A 92 -16.22 -36.41 -9.30
N ALA A 93 -15.40 -36.38 -8.25
CA ALA A 93 -14.56 -37.51 -7.86
C ALA A 93 -15.39 -38.70 -7.36
N GLU A 94 -16.46 -38.45 -6.60
CA GLU A 94 -17.39 -39.50 -6.13
C GLU A 94 -18.17 -40.18 -7.28
N HIS A 95 -18.35 -39.51 -8.42
CA HIS A 95 -19.02 -40.08 -9.59
C HIS A 95 -18.10 -40.90 -10.51
N LEU A 96 -16.78 -40.85 -10.32
CA LEU A 96 -15.78 -41.57 -11.13
C LEU A 96 -15.23 -42.84 -10.44
N GLU A 97 -15.60 -43.09 -9.18
CA GLU A 97 -15.46 -44.39 -8.49
C GLU A 97 -16.68 -45.29 -8.71
#